data_AF-A0A379GB11-F1
#
_entry.id   AF-A0A379GB11-F1
#
_cell.length_a   1.000
_cell.length_b   1.000
_cell.length_c   1.000
_cell.angle_alpha   90.00
_cell.angle_beta   90.00
_cell.angle_gamma   90.00
#
_symmetry.space_group_name_H-M   'P 1'
#
loop_
_entity.id
_entity.type
_entity.pdbx_description
1 polymer ?
#
loop_
_entity_poly.entity_id
_entity_poly.type
_entity_poly.pdbx_seq_one_letter_code
_entity_poly.pdbx_strand_id
1 'polypeptide(L)'
;MFKNLFVVLQKIGKSLMLPVSVLPIAGILLGVGSAGLSWIPVSVSQVMAEAGGSVFSNMPLIFAIGVALGFTNNDGVSALASVVAYGIMSKTMLVVAPWVLGLSPDSVEIQRLTDTGVLGGIIAGIIAASMFNRFYRIKLPEYLGFFAGKRFVPIYFWSDCDFCRYSFILYLASYWYCYSTFF
;
A
#
# COMPACT_ATOMS: atom_id res chain seq x y z
N MET A 1 -26.87 -5.29 -9.55
CA MET A 1 -25.58 -4.64 -9.20
C MET A 1 -24.98 -5.12 -7.87
N PHE A 2 -25.75 -5.19 -6.77
CA PHE A 2 -25.22 -5.56 -5.44
C PHE A 2 -24.51 -6.93 -5.34
N LYS A 3 -24.90 -7.93 -6.13
CA LYS A 3 -24.26 -9.26 -6.10
C LYS A 3 -22.76 -9.21 -6.47
N ASN A 4 -22.38 -8.36 -7.43
CA ASN A 4 -20.98 -8.23 -7.85
C ASN A 4 -20.13 -7.48 -6.82
N LEU A 5 -20.73 -6.47 -6.15
CA LEU A 5 -20.05 -5.72 -5.10
C LEU A 5 -19.74 -6.60 -3.87
N PHE A 6 -20.68 -7.44 -3.47
CA PHE A 6 -20.50 -8.36 -2.34
C PHE A 6 -19.41 -9.40 -2.62
N VAL A 7 -19.33 -9.93 -3.84
CA VAL A 7 -18.26 -10.86 -4.27
C VAL A 7 -16.90 -10.18 -4.26
N VAL A 8 -16.80 -8.91 -4.66
CA VAL A 8 -15.55 -8.14 -4.60
C VAL A 8 -15.14 -7.91 -3.15
N LEU A 9 -16.05 -7.49 -2.27
CA LEU A 9 -15.76 -7.30 -0.83
C LEU A 9 -15.30 -8.59 -0.15
N GLN A 10 -15.90 -9.74 -0.48
CA GLN A 10 -15.46 -11.04 0.05
C GLN A 10 -14.04 -11.40 -0.40
N LYS A 11 -13.69 -11.10 -1.67
CA LYS A 11 -12.31 -11.28 -2.17
C LYS A 11 -11.32 -10.37 -1.48
N ILE A 12 -11.70 -9.11 -1.23
CA ILE A 12 -10.90 -8.18 -0.41
C ILE A 12 -10.66 -8.82 0.96
N GLY A 13 -11.72 -9.21 1.69
CA GLY A 13 -11.61 -9.82 3.01
C GLY A 13 -10.68 -11.04 3.06
N LYS A 14 -10.76 -11.92 2.05
CA LYS A 14 -9.86 -13.09 1.93
C LYS A 14 -8.41 -12.69 1.66
N SER A 15 -8.18 -11.65 0.85
CA SER A 15 -6.83 -11.14 0.53
C SER A 15 -6.13 -10.47 1.72
N LEU A 16 -6.91 -9.86 2.62
CA LEU A 16 -6.40 -9.19 3.82
C LEU A 16 -5.90 -10.16 4.89
N MET A 17 -6.26 -11.45 4.82
CA MET A 17 -5.81 -12.44 5.79
C MET A 17 -4.29 -12.63 5.81
N LEU A 18 -3.62 -12.45 4.65
CA LEU A 18 -2.17 -12.61 4.54
C LEU A 18 -1.41 -11.57 5.41
N PRO A 19 -1.60 -10.24 5.23
CA PRO A 19 -1.01 -9.22 6.10
C PRO A 19 -1.42 -9.33 7.57
N VAL A 20 -2.70 -9.64 7.83
CA VAL A 20 -3.24 -9.65 9.20
C VAL A 20 -2.58 -10.74 10.05
N SER A 21 -2.10 -11.82 9.45
CA SER A 21 -1.38 -12.88 10.18
C SER A 21 -0.05 -12.42 10.80
N VAL A 22 0.58 -11.37 10.27
CA VAL A 22 1.90 -10.89 10.71
C VAL A 22 1.80 -9.84 11.83
N LEU A 23 0.64 -9.16 11.93
CA LEU A 23 0.40 -8.10 12.91
C LEU A 23 0.44 -8.54 14.38
N PRO A 24 -0.10 -9.73 14.79
CA PRO A 24 -0.07 -10.16 16.18
C PRO A 24 1.36 -10.32 16.72
N ILE A 25 2.25 -10.90 15.92
CA ILE A 25 3.65 -11.10 16.30
C ILE A 25 4.36 -9.75 16.42
N ALA A 26 4.14 -8.83 15.47
CA ALA A 26 4.68 -7.47 15.55
C ALA A 26 4.17 -6.72 16.80
N GLY A 27 2.89 -6.89 17.15
CA GLY A 27 2.29 -6.30 18.34
C GLY A 27 2.89 -6.85 19.63
N ILE A 28 3.13 -8.15 19.72
CA ILE A 28 3.80 -8.76 20.88
C ILE A 28 5.24 -8.25 20.98
N LEU A 29 5.97 -8.18 19.87
CA LEU A 29 7.36 -7.68 19.83
C LEU A 29 7.46 -6.23 20.30
N LEU A 30 6.58 -5.36 19.78
CA LEU A 30 6.50 -3.96 20.18
C LEU A 30 6.09 -3.82 21.65
N GLY A 31 5.06 -4.57 22.08
CA GLY A 31 4.56 -4.54 23.45
C GLY A 31 5.62 -4.98 24.45
N VAL A 32 6.25 -6.13 24.25
CA VAL A 32 7.33 -6.65 25.12
C VAL A 32 8.56 -5.74 25.09
N GLY A 33 8.92 -5.20 23.93
CA GLY A 33 10.03 -4.24 23.79
C GLY A 33 9.78 -2.93 24.53
N SER A 34 8.54 -2.44 24.54
CA SER A 34 8.14 -1.21 25.24
C SER A 34 7.87 -1.39 26.74
N ALA A 35 7.65 -2.62 27.20
CA ALA A 35 7.23 -2.91 28.58
C ALA A 35 8.33 -2.69 29.63
N GLY A 36 9.58 -2.43 29.23
CA GLY A 36 10.66 -2.07 30.16
C GLY A 36 10.94 -3.15 31.21
N LEU A 37 10.87 -4.41 30.80
CA LEU A 37 10.99 -5.57 31.67
C LEU A 37 12.38 -5.65 32.32
N SER A 38 12.44 -5.67 33.65
CA SER A 38 13.67 -5.68 34.46
C SER A 38 14.59 -6.89 34.25
N TRP A 39 14.05 -7.98 33.67
CA TRP A 39 14.75 -9.22 33.35
C TRP A 39 15.31 -9.23 31.92
N ILE A 40 14.99 -8.23 31.10
CA ILE A 40 15.49 -8.09 29.72
C ILE A 40 16.43 -6.88 29.67
N PRO A 41 17.66 -7.02 29.12
CA PRO A 41 18.56 -5.89 28.97
C PRO A 41 17.98 -4.82 28.05
N VAL A 42 18.18 -3.55 28.40
CA VAL A 42 17.62 -2.37 27.72
C VAL A 42 17.94 -2.35 26.21
N SER A 43 19.13 -2.79 25.82
CA SER A 43 19.52 -2.88 24.41
C SER A 43 18.67 -3.87 23.62
N VAL A 44 18.25 -4.98 24.24
CA VAL A 44 17.41 -5.99 23.60
C VAL A 44 15.96 -5.53 23.53
N SER A 45 15.45 -4.86 24.58
CA SER A 45 14.09 -4.33 24.58
C SER A 45 13.90 -3.24 23.51
N GLN A 46 14.90 -2.38 23.30
CA GLN A 46 14.90 -1.39 22.21
C GLN A 46 14.92 -2.06 20.83
N VAL A 47 15.79 -3.06 20.61
CA VAL A 47 15.81 -3.79 19.32
C VAL A 47 14.45 -4.45 19.04
N MET A 48 13.80 -5.01 20.07
CA MET A 48 12.47 -5.60 19.94
C MET A 48 11.38 -4.57 19.63
N ALA A 49 11.41 -3.41 20.32
CA ALA A 49 10.47 -2.32 20.07
C ALA A 49 10.58 -1.79 18.64
N GLU A 50 11.79 -1.49 18.18
CA GLU A 50 12.05 -0.98 16.83
C GLU A 50 11.74 -2.02 15.75
N ALA A 51 12.04 -3.30 15.99
CA ALA A 51 11.69 -4.38 15.06
C ALA A 51 10.17 -4.53 14.90
N GLY A 52 9.42 -4.47 16.01
CA GLY A 52 7.95 -4.46 15.97
C GLY A 52 7.42 -3.20 15.28
N GLY A 53 7.96 -2.03 15.64
CA GLY A 53 7.59 -0.73 15.06
C GLY A 53 7.80 -0.65 13.54
N SER A 54 8.86 -1.27 13.01
CA SER A 54 9.15 -1.31 11.57
C SER A 54 8.05 -2.01 10.75
N VAL A 55 7.39 -3.02 11.32
CA VAL A 55 6.27 -3.72 10.66
C VAL A 55 5.04 -2.81 10.61
N PHE A 56 4.77 -2.07 11.69
CA PHE A 56 3.67 -1.11 11.76
C PHE A 56 3.90 0.09 10.83
N SER A 57 5.13 0.60 10.72
CA SER A 57 5.45 1.72 9.82
C SER A 57 5.31 1.36 8.34
N ASN A 58 5.54 0.09 7.98
CA ASN A 58 5.39 -0.40 6.61
C ASN A 58 4.07 -1.13 6.37
N MET A 59 3.13 -1.07 7.32
CA MET A 59 1.85 -1.77 7.23
C MET A 59 1.08 -1.46 5.94
N PRO A 60 0.98 -0.20 5.45
CA PRO A 60 0.28 0.09 4.19
C PRO A 60 0.87 -0.69 3.00
N LEU A 61 2.19 -0.84 2.94
CA LEU A 61 2.89 -1.58 1.88
C LEU A 61 2.61 -3.09 1.97
N ILE A 62 2.63 -3.66 3.19
CA ILE A 62 2.30 -5.09 3.41
C ILE A 62 0.86 -5.37 2.95
N PHE A 63 -0.08 -4.47 3.27
CA PHE A 63 -1.46 -4.58 2.82
C PHE A 63 -1.63 -4.42 1.31
N ALA A 64 -0.89 -3.53 0.67
CA ALA A 64 -0.90 -3.40 -0.80
C ALA A 64 -0.46 -4.69 -1.50
N ILE A 65 0.58 -5.35 -0.98
CA ILE A 65 1.04 -6.66 -1.47
C ILE A 65 -0.02 -7.74 -1.25
N GLY A 66 -0.56 -7.84 -0.04
CA GLY A 66 -1.56 -8.85 0.32
C GLY A 66 -2.82 -8.77 -0.54
N VAL A 67 -3.33 -7.56 -0.77
CA VAL A 67 -4.48 -7.33 -1.63
C VAL A 67 -4.16 -7.68 -3.08
N ALA A 68 -3.01 -7.24 -3.60
CA ALA A 68 -2.62 -7.57 -4.97
C ALA A 68 -2.55 -9.09 -5.22
N LEU A 69 -1.87 -9.82 -4.33
CA LEU A 69 -1.75 -11.28 -4.41
C LEU A 69 -3.10 -12.00 -4.32
N GLY A 70 -3.98 -11.54 -3.41
CA GLY A 70 -5.28 -12.17 -3.23
C GLY A 70 -6.24 -11.97 -4.41
N PHE A 71 -6.06 -10.92 -5.21
CA PHE A 71 -6.85 -10.69 -6.42
C PHE A 71 -6.26 -11.32 -7.69
N THR A 72 -4.97 -11.64 -7.72
CA THR A 72 -4.28 -12.20 -8.89
C THR A 72 -3.88 -13.67 -8.71
N ASN A 73 -4.63 -14.44 -7.91
CA ASN A 73 -4.37 -15.86 -7.65
C ASN A 73 -2.91 -16.17 -7.26
N ASN A 74 -2.29 -15.30 -6.45
CA ASN A 74 -0.93 -15.48 -5.93
C ASN A 74 0.22 -15.38 -6.98
N ASP A 75 0.01 -14.67 -8.09
CA ASP A 75 1.08 -14.31 -9.02
C ASP A 75 2.09 -13.32 -8.40
N GLY A 76 3.34 -13.72 -8.18
CA GLY A 76 4.37 -12.86 -7.56
C GLY A 76 4.70 -11.57 -8.32
N VAL A 77 4.34 -11.47 -9.60
CA VAL A 77 4.55 -10.25 -10.40
C VAL A 77 3.58 -9.13 -10.01
N SER A 78 2.38 -9.47 -9.51
CA SER A 78 1.43 -8.47 -9.04
C SER A 78 1.89 -7.83 -7.72
N ALA A 79 2.58 -8.59 -6.87
CA ALA A 79 3.20 -8.07 -5.64
C ALA A 79 4.30 -7.04 -5.94
N LEU A 80 5.15 -7.31 -6.94
CA LEU A 80 6.15 -6.32 -7.37
C LEU A 80 5.48 -5.07 -7.96
N ALA A 81 4.40 -5.24 -8.74
CA ALA A 81 3.65 -4.11 -9.28
C ALA A 81 2.98 -3.26 -8.19
N SER A 82 2.48 -3.88 -7.11
CA SER A 82 1.83 -3.14 -6.02
C SER A 82 2.82 -2.33 -5.17
N VAL A 83 4.05 -2.82 -4.98
CA VAL A 83 5.13 -2.04 -4.34
C VAL A 83 5.45 -0.78 -5.16
N VAL A 84 5.55 -0.92 -6.48
CA VAL A 84 5.78 0.22 -7.38
C VAL A 84 4.60 1.18 -7.34
N ALA A 85 3.36 0.67 -7.44
CA ALA A 85 2.15 1.50 -7.40
C ALA A 85 2.01 2.27 -6.07
N TYR A 86 2.27 1.62 -4.93
CA TYR A 86 2.28 2.27 -3.62
C TYR A 86 3.40 3.32 -3.51
N GLY A 87 4.59 3.02 -4.04
CA GLY A 87 5.69 3.98 -4.11
C GLY A 87 5.32 5.24 -4.90
N ILE A 88 4.72 5.08 -6.08
CA ILE A 88 4.25 6.21 -6.90
C ILE A 88 3.18 7.00 -6.14
N MET A 89 2.18 6.32 -5.56
CA MET A 89 1.11 6.96 -4.75
C MET A 89 1.66 7.82 -3.62
N SER A 90 2.65 7.28 -2.89
CA SER A 90 3.28 7.99 -1.79
C SER A 90 3.97 9.27 -2.27
N LYS A 91 4.75 9.19 -3.36
CA LYS A 91 5.47 10.34 -3.91
C LYS A 91 4.56 11.38 -4.56
N THR A 92 3.48 10.96 -5.22
CA THR A 92 2.51 11.91 -5.78
C THR A 92 1.81 12.71 -4.69
N MET A 93 1.50 12.09 -3.55
CA MET A 93 0.90 12.79 -2.41
C MET A 93 1.84 13.89 -1.88
N LEU A 94 3.15 13.61 -1.80
CA LEU A 94 4.17 14.59 -1.40
C LEU A 94 4.24 15.79 -2.34
N VAL A 95 4.13 15.57 -3.65
CA VAL A 95 4.21 16.63 -4.66
C VAL A 95 2.95 17.49 -4.69
N VAL A 96 1.78 16.89 -4.45
CA VAL A 96 0.47 17.60 -4.48
C VAL A 96 0.19 18.35 -3.17
N ALA A 97 0.72 17.89 -2.03
CA ALA A 97 0.54 18.53 -0.72
C ALA A 97 0.81 20.05 -0.68
N PRO A 98 1.94 20.59 -1.19
CA PRO A 98 2.20 22.04 -1.14
C PRO A 98 1.24 22.86 -2.01
N TRP A 99 0.65 22.27 -3.06
CA TRP A 99 -0.28 22.96 -3.96
C TRP A 99 -1.68 23.13 -3.36
N VAL A 100 -2.05 22.28 -2.41
CA VAL A 100 -3.41 22.27 -1.83
C VAL A 100 -3.44 22.85 -0.42
N LEU A 101 -2.40 22.63 0.39
CA LEU A 101 -2.34 23.10 1.77
C LEU A 101 -1.57 24.42 1.94
N GLY A 102 -0.81 24.86 0.92
CA GLY A 102 0.01 26.07 1.00
C GLY A 102 1.13 26.02 2.05
N LEU A 103 1.43 24.81 2.56
CA LEU A 103 2.46 24.57 3.58
C LEU A 103 3.79 24.22 2.91
N SER A 104 4.87 24.79 3.44
CA SER A 104 6.26 24.59 3.01
C SER A 104 6.74 23.14 3.20
N PRO A 105 7.69 22.63 2.38
CA PRO A 105 8.02 21.21 2.23
C PRO A 105 8.71 20.52 3.43
N ASP A 106 8.88 21.22 4.56
CA ASP A 106 9.79 20.81 5.64
C ASP A 106 9.08 20.29 6.90
N SER A 107 7.74 20.19 6.90
CA SER A 107 7.03 19.68 8.08
C SER A 107 6.99 18.15 8.10
N VAL A 108 7.38 17.58 9.25
CA VAL A 108 7.23 16.15 9.63
C VAL A 108 5.80 15.63 9.37
N GLU A 109 4.81 16.53 9.28
CA GLU A 109 3.43 16.24 8.88
C GLU A 109 3.31 15.63 7.49
N ILE A 110 4.18 15.97 6.53
CA ILE A 110 4.13 15.41 5.17
C ILE A 110 4.43 13.90 5.17
N GLN A 111 5.28 13.45 6.10
CA GLN A 111 5.58 12.03 6.30
C GLN A 111 4.37 11.30 6.90
N ARG A 112 3.62 11.95 7.80
CA ARG A 112 2.34 11.47 8.35
C ARG A 112 1.19 11.53 7.32
N LEU A 113 1.19 12.49 6.40
CA LEU A 113 0.24 12.56 5.27
C LEU A 113 0.45 11.41 4.27
N THR A 114 1.65 10.85 4.23
CA THR A 114 1.96 9.64 3.46
C THR A 114 1.45 8.37 4.15
N ASP A 115 1.28 8.40 5.47
CA ASP A 115 0.60 7.38 6.27
C ASP A 115 -0.92 7.46 6.05
N THR A 116 -1.36 7.23 4.81
CA THR A 116 -2.76 6.94 4.45
C THR A 116 -3.31 5.67 5.12
N GLY A 117 -2.57 5.12 6.08
CA GLY A 117 -2.86 3.92 6.83
C GLY A 117 -2.98 2.69 5.95
N VAL A 118 -3.58 1.65 6.52
CA VAL A 118 -3.89 0.39 5.83
C VAL A 118 -4.73 0.62 4.57
N LEU A 119 -5.60 1.63 4.59
CA LEU A 119 -6.57 1.90 3.53
C LEU A 119 -5.92 2.39 2.25
N GLY A 120 -4.93 3.28 2.33
CA GLY A 120 -4.15 3.68 1.15
C GLY A 120 -3.44 2.49 0.52
N GLY A 121 -2.90 1.59 1.34
CA GLY A 121 -2.33 0.32 0.89
C GLY A 121 -3.34 -0.57 0.15
N ILE A 122 -4.54 -0.74 0.71
CA ILE A 122 -5.62 -1.53 0.08
C ILE A 122 -5.99 -0.97 -1.29
N ILE A 123 -6.14 0.35 -1.41
CA ILE A 123 -6.57 0.97 -2.67
C ILE A 123 -5.47 0.86 -3.73
N ALA A 124 -4.20 1.12 -3.36
CA ALA A 124 -3.06 0.90 -4.25
C ALA A 124 -2.98 -0.56 -4.73
N GLY A 125 -3.24 -1.52 -3.82
CA GLY A 125 -3.28 -2.96 -4.14
C GLY A 125 -4.42 -3.33 -5.11
N ILE A 126 -5.62 -2.77 -4.94
CA ILE A 126 -6.76 -3.00 -5.86
C ILE A 126 -6.45 -2.44 -7.26
N ILE A 127 -5.87 -1.24 -7.33
CA ILE A 127 -5.49 -0.62 -8.61
C ILE A 127 -4.43 -1.49 -9.32
N ALA A 128 -3.39 -1.92 -8.59
CA ALA A 128 -2.37 -2.82 -9.10
C ALA A 128 -2.93 -4.16 -9.58
N ALA A 129 -3.82 -4.78 -8.82
CA ALA A 129 -4.45 -6.05 -9.21
C ALA A 129 -5.36 -5.90 -10.43
N SER A 130 -6.13 -4.82 -10.51
CA SER A 130 -7.01 -4.51 -11.63
C SER A 130 -6.22 -4.32 -12.93
N MET A 131 -5.14 -3.53 -12.88
CA MET A 131 -4.24 -3.34 -14.02
C MET A 131 -3.53 -4.64 -14.39
N PHE A 132 -3.04 -5.42 -13.42
CA PHE A 132 -2.41 -6.71 -13.70
C PHE A 132 -3.37 -7.64 -14.46
N ASN A 133 -4.61 -7.79 -14.00
CA ASN A 133 -5.62 -8.64 -14.64
C ASN A 133 -6.02 -8.17 -16.06
N ARG A 134 -5.86 -6.88 -16.38
CA ARG A 134 -6.14 -6.34 -17.71
C ARG A 134 -4.95 -6.45 -18.67
N PHE A 135 -3.73 -6.24 -18.19
CA PHE A 135 -2.53 -6.10 -19.04
C PHE A 135 -1.66 -7.38 -19.11
N TYR A 136 -1.88 -8.40 -18.27
CA TYR A 136 -1.05 -9.62 -18.28
C TYR A 136 -1.10 -10.45 -19.58
N ARG A 137 -2.13 -10.28 -20.42
CA ARG A 137 -2.34 -11.03 -21.67
C ARG A 137 -1.90 -10.30 -22.94
N ILE A 138 -1.46 -9.04 -22.85
CA ILE A 138 -1.12 -8.26 -24.04
C ILE A 138 0.24 -8.74 -24.59
N LYS A 139 0.22 -9.16 -25.86
CA LYS A 139 1.43 -9.49 -26.62
C LYS A 139 1.89 -8.24 -27.37
N LEU A 140 3.10 -7.77 -27.10
CA LEU A 140 3.73 -6.70 -27.87
C LEU A 140 4.54 -7.27 -29.05
N PRO A 141 4.71 -6.49 -30.14
CA PRO A 141 5.52 -6.87 -31.31
C PRO A 141 6.98 -7.19 -30.94
N GLU A 142 7.64 -8.04 -31.73
CA GLU A 142 8.91 -8.72 -31.39
C GLU A 142 10.06 -7.81 -30.95
N TYR A 143 10.09 -6.54 -31.37
CA TYR A 143 11.12 -5.58 -30.98
C TYR A 143 11.02 -5.08 -29.51
N LEU A 144 9.85 -5.20 -28.87
CA LEU A 144 9.62 -4.87 -27.45
C LEU A 144 9.39 -6.14 -26.59
N GLY A 145 9.77 -7.31 -27.10
CA GLY A 145 9.50 -8.62 -26.48
C GLY A 145 10.01 -8.76 -25.04
N PHE A 146 11.01 -7.97 -24.64
CA PHE A 146 11.53 -7.95 -23.26
C PHE A 146 10.52 -7.40 -22.24
N PHE A 147 9.61 -6.53 -22.68
CA PHE A 147 8.54 -5.95 -21.88
C PHE A 147 7.17 -6.62 -22.11
N ALA A 148 7.07 -7.60 -23.02
CA ALA A 148 5.82 -8.29 -23.29
C ALA A 148 5.37 -9.17 -22.12
N GLY A 149 4.06 -9.24 -21.88
CA GLY A 149 3.46 -10.08 -20.84
C GLY A 149 3.52 -9.48 -19.43
N LYS A 150 3.73 -10.31 -18.40
CA LYS A 150 3.54 -9.93 -16.99
C LYS A 150 4.46 -8.78 -16.52
N ARG A 151 5.58 -8.53 -17.21
CA ARG A 151 6.59 -7.51 -16.87
C ARG A 151 6.23 -6.11 -17.39
N PHE A 152 5.20 -5.99 -18.25
CA PHE A 152 4.70 -4.70 -18.73
C PHE A 152 3.97 -3.91 -17.64
N VAL A 153 3.40 -4.62 -16.66
CA VAL A 153 2.46 -4.06 -15.68
C VAL A 153 3.11 -2.94 -14.84
N PRO A 154 4.33 -3.09 -14.29
CA PRO A 154 4.98 -2.01 -13.56
C PRO A 154 5.36 -0.81 -14.43
N ILE A 155 5.50 -0.98 -15.76
CA ILE A 155 5.96 0.06 -16.69
C ILE A 155 4.79 0.91 -17.18
N TYR A 156 3.63 0.31 -17.38
CA TYR A 156 2.40 1.03 -17.74
C TYR A 156 1.92 1.98 -16.62
N PHE A 157 2.26 1.68 -15.36
CA PHE A 157 2.06 2.61 -14.24
C PHE A 157 2.82 3.95 -14.42
N TRP A 158 3.87 4.00 -15.25
CA TRP A 158 4.62 5.21 -15.54
C TRP A 158 4.04 6.04 -16.69
N SER A 159 3.33 5.42 -17.64
CA SER A 159 2.86 6.09 -18.86
C SER A 159 1.46 6.68 -18.77
N ASP A 160 0.62 6.16 -17.88
CA ASP A 160 -0.80 6.51 -17.88
C ASP A 160 -1.14 7.54 -16.80
N CYS A 161 -1.38 8.74 -17.30
CA CYS A 161 -1.95 9.91 -16.62
C CYS A 161 -3.31 9.63 -15.90
N ASP A 162 -3.88 8.42 -16.02
CA ASP A 162 -5.02 7.97 -15.23
C ASP A 162 -4.66 7.77 -13.74
N PHE A 163 -3.38 7.58 -13.38
CA PHE A 163 -2.96 7.62 -11.98
C PHE A 163 -3.17 9.02 -11.38
N CYS A 164 -3.01 10.10 -12.15
CA CYS A 164 -3.29 11.46 -11.71
C CYS A 164 -4.80 11.69 -11.49
N ARG A 165 -5.64 11.05 -12.30
CA ARG A 165 -7.11 11.13 -12.22
C ARG A 165 -7.70 10.25 -11.11
N TYR A 166 -7.16 9.05 -10.88
CA TYR A 166 -7.48 8.21 -9.72
C TYR A 166 -6.86 8.75 -8.43
N SER A 167 -5.69 9.40 -8.50
CA SER A 167 -5.08 10.12 -7.38
C SER A 167 -5.98 11.27 -6.93
N PHE A 168 -6.74 11.94 -7.81
CA PHE A 168 -7.69 12.99 -7.44
C PHE A 168 -8.96 12.46 -6.74
N ILE A 169 -9.44 11.27 -7.12
CA ILE A 169 -10.55 10.57 -6.44
C ILE A 169 -10.11 9.98 -5.09
N LEU A 170 -8.89 9.43 -5.04
CA LEU A 170 -8.22 9.04 -3.81
C LEU A 170 -7.95 10.24 -2.91
N TYR A 171 -7.64 11.41 -3.49
CA TYR A 171 -7.46 12.67 -2.76
C TYR A 171 -8.74 13.07 -2.03
N LEU A 172 -9.89 13.03 -2.70
CA LEU A 172 -11.21 13.26 -2.09
C LEU A 172 -11.54 12.23 -0.99
N ALA A 173 -11.17 10.96 -1.19
CA ALA A 173 -11.38 9.91 -0.20
C ALA A 173 -10.44 10.04 1.03
N SER A 174 -9.19 10.43 0.83
CA SER A 174 -8.23 10.76 1.89
C SER A 174 -8.61 12.05 2.62
N TYR A 175 -9.19 13.04 1.94
CA TYR A 175 -9.79 14.23 2.56
C TYR A 175 -10.95 13.86 3.49
N TRP A 176 -11.77 12.88 3.09
CA TRP A 176 -12.88 12.36 3.91
C TRP A 176 -12.37 11.53 5.11
N TYR A 177 -11.30 10.74 4.95
CA TYR A 177 -10.65 10.01 6.04
C TYR A 177 -9.94 10.94 7.04
N CYS A 178 -9.34 12.04 6.56
CA CYS A 178 -8.74 13.07 7.40
C CYS A 178 -9.79 13.87 8.19
N TYR A 179 -11.02 14.02 7.67
CA TYR A 179 -12.14 14.60 8.42
C TYR A 179 -12.70 13.64 9.48
N SER A 180 -12.67 12.32 9.23
CA SER A 180 -13.21 11.32 10.16
C SER A 180 -12.25 10.89 11.27
N THR A 181 -10.96 11.23 11.19
CA THR A 181 -9.97 11.02 12.28
C THR A 181 -9.84 12.23 13.20
N PHE A 182 -10.58 13.31 12.92
CA PHE A 182 -10.74 14.49 13.77
C PHE A 182 -12.03 14.43 14.63
N PHE A 183 -12.73 13.29 14.66
CA PHE A 183 -13.86 13.00 15.54
C PHE A 183 -13.66 11.67 16.28
#